data_AF-A0A1H2GJL9-F1
#
_entry.id   AF-A0A1H2GJL9-F1
#
_cell.length_a   1.000
_cell.length_b   1.000
_cell.length_c   1.000
_cell.angle_alpha   90.00
_cell.angle_beta   90.00
_cell.angle_gamma   90.00
#
_symmetry.space_group_name_H-M   'P 1'
#
loop_
_entity.id
_entity.type
_entity.pdbx_description
1 polymer ?
#
loop_
_entity_poly.entity_id
_entity_poly.type
_entity_poly.pdbx_seq_one_letter_code
_entity_poly.pdbx_strand_id
1 'polypeptide(L)'
;MKTRLGMNEADLSRVIEMAWEDRTPFEAIARLYALNDSQVIGLMRQTLRPSSFRLWRKRVSGRKTKHAALRHPAVLRAYCPTQYKG
;
A
#
# COMPACT_ATOMS: atom_id res chain seq x y z
N MET A 1 -26.67 6.19 -1.59
CA MET A 1 -26.75 4.72 -1.62
C MET A 1 -25.61 4.15 -0.79
N LYS A 2 -25.84 3.17 0.09
CA LYS A 2 -24.77 2.46 0.82
C LYS A 2 -24.33 1.26 -0.02
N THR A 3 -23.05 1.17 -0.38
CA THR A 3 -22.50 -0.03 -1.02
C THR A 3 -22.43 -1.19 -0.04
N ARG A 4 -22.18 -2.42 -0.52
CA ARG A 4 -22.15 -3.65 0.30
C ARG A 4 -21.16 -3.62 1.49
N LEU A 5 -20.26 -2.64 1.53
CA LEU A 5 -19.31 -2.40 2.63
C LEU A 5 -19.83 -1.40 3.67
N GLY A 6 -21.05 -0.87 3.51
CA GLY A 6 -21.61 0.16 4.38
C GLY A 6 -20.98 1.55 4.23
N MET A 7 -20.08 1.72 3.25
CA MET A 7 -19.35 2.95 2.97
C MET A 7 -20.13 3.85 2.01
N ASN A 8 -19.79 5.14 2.01
CA ASN A 8 -20.26 6.05 0.97
C ASN A 8 -19.40 5.88 -0.31
N GLU A 9 -19.85 6.48 -1.41
CA GLU A 9 -19.17 6.35 -2.71
C GLU A 9 -17.82 7.08 -2.77
N ALA A 10 -17.67 8.16 -2.01
CA ALA A 10 -16.42 8.90 -1.90
C ALA A 10 -15.33 8.09 -1.20
N ASP A 11 -15.67 7.42 -0.10
CA ASP A 11 -14.77 6.53 0.62
C ASP A 11 -14.35 5.36 -0.25
N LEU A 12 -15.29 4.79 -1.01
CA LEU A 12 -14.99 3.68 -1.92
C LEU A 12 -14.04 4.12 -3.04
N SER A 13 -14.28 5.29 -3.62
CA SER A 13 -13.39 5.90 -4.62
C SER A 13 -12.00 6.14 -4.02
N ARG A 14 -11.95 6.66 -2.79
CA ARG A 14 -10.71 6.95 -2.08
C ARG A 14 -9.92 5.67 -1.75
N VAL A 15 -10.59 4.60 -1.34
CA VAL A 15 -9.96 3.29 -1.13
C VAL A 15 -9.39 2.74 -2.45
N ILE A 16 -10.10 2.90 -3.57
CA ILE A 16 -9.62 2.49 -4.89
C ILE A 16 -8.38 3.28 -5.30
N GLU A 17 -8.38 4.61 -5.13
CA GLU A 17 -7.21 5.46 -5.38
C GLU A 17 -6.01 5.03 -4.54
N MET A 18 -6.21 4.86 -3.23
CA MET A 18 -5.18 4.42 -2.31
C MET A 18 -4.64 3.03 -2.68
N ALA A 19 -5.51 2.09 -3.05
CA ALA A 19 -5.10 0.76 -3.46
C ALA A 19 -4.38 0.75 -4.82
N TRP A 20 -4.66 1.73 -5.70
CA TRP A 20 -3.99 1.87 -7.00
C TRP A 20 -2.58 2.46 -6.87
N GLU A 21 -2.31 3.24 -5.84
CA GLU A 21 -0.97 3.73 -5.53
C GLU A 21 -0.07 2.59 -5.02
N ASP A 22 0.92 2.22 -5.83
CA ASP A 22 1.90 1.17 -5.50
C ASP A 22 2.70 1.46 -4.20
N ARG A 23 2.62 2.68 -3.64
CA ARG A 23 3.29 3.10 -2.40
C ARG A 23 2.43 2.98 -1.15
N THR A 24 1.12 2.79 -1.26
CA THR A 24 0.23 2.76 -0.10
C THR A 24 0.14 1.33 0.45
N PRO A 25 0.65 1.07 1.68
CA PRO A 25 0.53 -0.25 2.29
C PRO A 25 -0.92 -0.53 2.65
N PHE A 26 -1.34 -1.80 2.57
CA PHE A 26 -2.68 -2.21 3.02
C PHE A 26 -2.95 -1.82 4.48
N GLU A 27 -1.92 -1.78 5.33
CA GLU A 27 -2.02 -1.28 6.70
C GLU A 27 -2.57 0.16 6.79
N ALA A 28 -2.23 1.05 5.85
CA ALA A 28 -2.76 2.41 5.85
C ALA A 28 -4.26 2.42 5.55
N ILE A 29 -4.70 1.60 4.60
CA ILE A 29 -6.12 1.44 4.25
C ILE A 29 -6.88 0.80 5.41
N ALA A 30 -6.30 -0.21 6.06
CA ALA A 30 -6.86 -0.86 7.24
C ALA A 30 -7.06 0.12 8.40
N ARG A 31 -6.08 1.00 8.68
CA ARG A 31 -6.19 2.00 9.75
C ARG A 31 -7.25 3.06 9.49
N LEU A 32 -7.42 3.50 8.24
CA LEU A 32 -8.35 4.59 7.90
C LEU A 32 -9.78 4.12 7.67
N TYR A 33 -9.94 2.93 7.10
CA TYR A 33 -11.24 2.43 6.63
C TYR A 33 -11.67 1.11 7.27
N ALA A 34 -10.89 0.58 8.22
CA ALA A 34 -11.13 -0.72 8.86
C ALA A 34 -11.29 -1.88 7.88
N LEU A 35 -10.66 -1.78 6.69
CA LEU A 35 -10.69 -2.82 5.66
C LEU A 35 -9.46 -3.70 5.75
N ASN A 36 -9.66 -5.02 5.78
CA ASN A 36 -8.56 -5.97 5.64
C ASN A 36 -8.12 -6.12 4.17
N ASP A 37 -6.92 -6.66 3.96
CA ASP A 37 -6.33 -6.90 2.65
C ASP A 37 -7.28 -7.66 1.71
N SER A 38 -7.98 -8.67 2.21
CA SER A 38 -8.91 -9.48 1.41
C SER A 38 -10.11 -8.68 0.91
N GLN A 39 -10.64 -7.78 1.75
CA GLN A 39 -11.73 -6.86 1.36
C GLN A 39 -11.26 -5.89 0.28
N VAL A 40 -10.06 -5.31 0.43
CA VAL A 40 -9.48 -4.41 -0.57
C VAL A 40 -9.20 -5.15 -1.89
N ILE A 41 -8.63 -6.35 -1.83
CA ILE A 41 -8.40 -7.20 -3.02
C ILE A 41 -9.73 -7.54 -3.69
N GLY A 42 -10.75 -7.89 -2.91
CA GLY A 42 -12.10 -8.18 -3.41
C GLY A 42 -12.76 -6.97 -4.07
N LEU A 43 -12.58 -5.78 -3.50
CA LEU A 43 -13.03 -4.51 -4.09
C LEU A 43 -12.32 -4.26 -5.42
N MET A 44 -10.98 -4.32 -5.44
CA MET A 44 -10.19 -4.09 -6.65
C MET A 44 -10.50 -5.10 -7.76
N ARG A 45 -10.82 -6.35 -7.39
CA ARG A 45 -11.25 -7.38 -8.36
C ARG A 45 -12.59 -7.07 -9.00
N GLN A 46 -13.50 -6.39 -8.29
CA GLN A 46 -14.80 -5.97 -8.81
C GLN A 46 -14.69 -4.69 -9.64
N THR A 47 -13.79 -3.78 -9.26
CA THR A 47 -13.60 -2.49 -9.94
C THR A 47 -12.80 -2.61 -11.25
N LEU A 48 -11.77 -3.45 -11.26
CA LEU A 48 -10.81 -3.51 -12.38
C LEU A 48 -11.17 -4.58 -13.41
N ARG A 49 -10.78 -4.32 -14.66
CA ARG A 49 -10.76 -5.37 -15.69
C ARG A 49 -9.79 -6.49 -15.29
N PRO A 50 -10.04 -7.75 -15.67
CA PRO A 50 -9.21 -8.89 -15.26
C PRO A 50 -7.72 -8.75 -15.58
N SER A 51 -7.36 -8.15 -16.73
CA SER A 51 -5.97 -7.89 -17.10
C SER A 51 -5.29 -6.87 -16.19
N SER A 52 -5.95 -5.74 -15.94
CA SER A 52 -5.48 -4.70 -15.02
C SER A 52 -5.35 -5.21 -13.60
N PHE A 53 -6.31 -6.02 -13.13
CA PHE A 53 -6.25 -6.65 -11.82
C PHE A 53 -5.04 -7.58 -11.67
N ARG A 54 -4.75 -8.42 -12.69
CA ARG A 54 -3.55 -9.28 -12.67
C ARG A 54 -2.25 -8.48 -12.59
N LEU A 55 -2.15 -7.37 -13.35
CA LEU A 55 -0.97 -6.50 -13.31
C LEU A 55 -0.83 -5.82 -11.95
N TRP A 56 -1.91 -5.24 -11.43
CA TRP A 56 -1.94 -4.65 -10.09
C TRP A 56 -1.53 -5.68 -9.02
N ARG A 57 -2.10 -6.89 -9.06
CA ARG A 57 -1.79 -7.95 -8.10
C ARG A 57 -0.32 -8.35 -8.13
N LYS A 58 0.31 -8.40 -9.31
CA LYS A 58 1.76 -8.63 -9.42
C LYS A 58 2.56 -7.53 -8.71
N ARG A 59 2.17 -6.26 -8.85
CA ARG A 59 2.86 -5.13 -8.20
C ARG A 59 2.70 -5.15 -6.68
N VAL A 60 1.47 -5.29 -6.17
CA VAL A 60 1.21 -5.23 -4.72
C VAL A 60 1.61 -6.51 -3.98
N SER A 61 1.59 -7.67 -4.63
CA SER A 61 2.00 -8.95 -4.01
C SER A 61 3.52 -9.17 -4.00
N GLY A 62 4.28 -8.41 -4.80
CA GLY A 62 5.75 -8.48 -4.84
C GLY A 62 6.44 -7.95 -3.59
N ARG A 63 5.72 -7.23 -2.72
CA ARG A 63 6.24 -6.72 -1.45
C ARG A 63 6.15 -7.76 -0.33
N LYS A 64 6.81 -8.92 -0.50
CA LYS A 64 7.16 -9.76 0.66
C LYS A 64 8.26 -9.05 1.45
N THR A 65 7.86 -8.24 2.43
CA THR A 65 8.59 -8.03 3.70
C THR A 65 10.12 -7.89 3.61
N LYS A 66 10.64 -6.67 3.45
CA LYS A 66 12.04 -6.28 3.75
C LYS A 66 12.12 -4.74 3.82
N HIS A 67 11.52 -4.01 4.76
CA HIS A 67 12.12 -3.70 6.06
C HIS A 67 11.17 -2.74 6.81
N ALA A 68 10.15 -3.25 7.48
CA ALA A 68 9.59 -2.56 8.65
C ALA A 68 10.33 -2.95 9.95
N ALA A 69 11.27 -3.90 9.88
CA ALA A 69 11.89 -4.52 11.05
C ALA A 69 13.42 -4.36 11.17
N LEU A 70 14.08 -3.48 10.41
CA LEU A 70 15.53 -3.21 10.59
C LEU A 70 15.85 -1.72 10.39
N ARG A 71 15.36 -0.85 11.29
CA ARG A 71 16.10 0.36 11.63
C ARG A 71 16.67 0.14 13.02
N HIS A 72 17.93 -0.29 13.09
CA HIS A 72 18.68 -0.21 14.33
C HIS A 72 18.82 1.27 14.71
N PRO A 73 18.48 1.71 15.93
CA PRO A 73 18.53 3.13 16.31
C PRO A 73 19.94 3.73 16.25
N ALA A 74 21.00 2.92 16.14
CA ALA A 74 22.39 3.41 16.07
C ALA A 74 22.86 3.91 14.69
N VAL A 75 22.01 3.93 13.65
CA VAL A 75 22.43 4.46 12.34
C VAL A 75 22.29 6.00 12.32
N LEU A 76 23.23 6.68 12.99
CA LEU A 76 23.49 8.10 12.81
C LEU A 76 24.12 8.32 11.42
N ARG A 77 23.31 8.63 10.41
CA ARG A 77 23.80 9.01 9.07
C ARG A 77 24.36 10.44 9.05
N ALA A 78 25.47 10.68 9.75
CA ALA A 78 26.12 12.00 9.74
C ALA A 78 27.49 12.03 9.03
N TYR A 79 28.04 10.90 8.56
CA TYR A 79 29.41 10.94 8.03
C TYR A 79 29.63 10.05 6.80
N CYS A 80 30.01 10.68 5.68
CA CYS A 80 30.57 10.03 4.50
C CYS A 80 32.10 10.11 4.60
N PRO A 81 32.82 8.98 4.81
CA PRO A 81 34.26 9.00 5.04
C PRO A 81 35.10 9.34 3.80
N THR A 82 34.50 9.54 2.63
CA THR A 82 35.22 9.84 1.37
C THR A 82 35.28 11.33 1.03
N GLN A 83 34.75 12.23 1.88
CA GLN A 83 34.65 13.65 1.56
C GLN A 83 35.94 14.46 1.82
N TYR A 84 36.97 13.87 2.43
CA TYR A 84 38.29 14.49 2.54
C TYR A 84 39.38 13.44 2.29
N LYS A 85 39.89 13.42 1.07
CA LYS A 85 41.31 13.18 0.83
C LYS A 85 41.79 14.35 0.00
N GLY A 86 42.70 15.13 0.60
CA GLY A 86 43.38 16.25 -0.03
C GLY A 86 44.43 15.82 -1.04
#